data_AF-A0A8T5HUX2-F1
#
_entry.id   AF-A0A8T5HUX2-F1
#
_cell.length_a   1.000
_cell.length_b   1.000
_cell.length_c   1.000
_cell.angle_alpha   90.00
_cell.angle_beta   90.00
_cell.angle_gamma   90.00
#
_symmetry.space_group_name_H-M   'P 1'
#
loop_
_entity.id
_entity.type
_entity.pdbx_description
1 polymer ?
#
loop_
_entity_poly.entity_id
_entity_poly.type
_entity_poly.pdbx_seq_one_letter_code
_entity_poly.pdbx_strand_id
1 'polypeptide(L)'
;MPTPVSGSVLQFIDLARGIVGLMLLWYIVKFFLVAPPTEESKKARKIEQDEKAKKFRDFLGGKYKEHKEAGEKKKKTDKEKLAAMKATKKREGLLSPIRGYLVEVQTDLGDLKADGFSDKTDEVVKEAKEQVKGIVENLKNFKKGLRAARHSTEGEKKVYLQKMYDSVEAIMSHLDREVVRRMPDPGEPDATWRGKVTTIKNQIGTRIVEVGQILVALERFIEEDKSDSALPHSA
;
A
#
# COMPACT_ATOMS: atom_id res chain seq x y z
N MET A 1 -91.91 23.03 29.86
CA MET A 1 -91.19 22.05 30.71
C MET A 1 -91.59 20.66 30.23
N PRO A 2 -90.67 19.85 29.69
CA PRO A 2 -91.02 18.52 29.20
C PRO A 2 -91.32 17.59 30.38
N THR A 3 -92.40 16.82 30.23
CA THR A 3 -92.96 15.93 31.26
C THR A 3 -92.06 14.71 31.50
N PRO A 4 -92.00 14.18 32.75
CA PRO A 4 -91.06 13.14 33.16
C PRO A 4 -91.19 11.80 32.39
N VAL A 5 -92.30 11.61 31.68
CA VAL A 5 -92.57 10.39 30.88
C VAL A 5 -91.77 10.36 29.57
N SER A 6 -91.43 11.52 28.99
CA SER A 6 -90.71 11.57 27.70
C SER A 6 -89.22 11.22 27.85
N GLY A 7 -88.62 11.43 29.02
CA GLY A 7 -87.21 11.11 29.28
C GLY A 7 -86.96 9.61 29.44
N SER A 8 -87.87 8.89 30.09
CA SER A 8 -87.71 7.46 30.37
C SER A 8 -87.89 6.59 29.12
N VAL A 9 -88.77 6.98 28.18
CA VAL A 9 -88.95 6.24 26.92
C VAL A 9 -87.72 6.39 26.00
N LEU A 10 -87.12 7.57 25.95
CA LEU A 10 -85.87 7.82 25.21
C LEU A 10 -84.70 7.01 25.78
N GLN A 11 -84.57 6.94 27.11
CA GLN A 11 -83.55 6.12 27.76
C GLN A 11 -83.73 4.63 27.50
N PHE A 12 -84.97 4.14 27.42
CA PHE A 12 -85.24 2.74 27.07
C PHE A 12 -84.87 2.42 25.62
N ILE A 13 -85.16 3.34 24.68
CA ILE A 13 -84.80 3.17 23.26
C ILE A 13 -83.29 3.19 23.07
N ASP A 14 -82.56 4.07 23.76
CA ASP A 14 -81.09 4.10 23.69
C ASP A 14 -80.44 2.87 24.32
N LEU A 15 -80.96 2.37 25.44
CA LEU A 15 -80.50 1.12 26.04
C LEU A 15 -80.76 -0.07 25.11
N ALA A 16 -81.95 -0.14 24.50
CA ALA A 16 -82.30 -1.18 23.54
C ALA A 16 -81.40 -1.13 22.29
N ARG A 17 -81.08 0.07 21.79
CA ARG A 17 -80.11 0.25 20.68
C ARG A 17 -78.71 -0.22 21.07
N GLY A 18 -78.27 0.06 22.29
CA GLY A 18 -77.00 -0.43 22.83
C GLY A 18 -76.94 -1.97 22.86
N ILE A 19 -78.00 -2.61 23.35
CA ILE A 19 -78.08 -4.08 23.44
C ILE A 19 -78.13 -4.72 22.05
N VAL A 20 -78.92 -4.17 21.13
CA VAL A 20 -79.01 -4.68 19.74
C VAL A 20 -77.67 -4.48 19.01
N GLY A 21 -77.01 -3.34 19.20
CA GLY A 21 -75.67 -3.09 18.66
C GLY A 21 -74.63 -4.08 19.20
N LEU A 22 -74.69 -4.39 20.49
CA LEU A 22 -73.79 -5.35 21.13
C LEU A 22 -74.06 -6.79 20.64
N MET A 23 -75.32 -7.17 20.42
CA MET A 23 -75.69 -8.44 19.79
C MET A 23 -75.19 -8.51 18.34
N LEU A 24 -75.33 -7.45 17.55
CA LEU A 24 -74.80 -7.38 16.17
C LEU A 24 -73.28 -7.54 16.15
N LEU A 25 -72.57 -6.86 17.05
CA LEU A 25 -71.11 -6.99 17.18
C LEU A 25 -70.73 -8.42 17.59
N TRP A 26 -71.47 -9.03 18.52
CA TRP A 26 -71.27 -10.42 18.93
C TRP A 26 -71.51 -11.40 17.78
N TYR A 27 -72.55 -11.18 16.97
CA TYR A 27 -72.80 -11.99 15.78
C TYR A 27 -71.74 -11.80 14.70
N ILE A 28 -71.19 -10.59 14.50
CA ILE A 28 -70.06 -10.35 13.58
C ILE A 28 -68.80 -11.07 14.06
N VAL A 29 -68.46 -10.93 15.34
CA VAL A 29 -67.33 -11.62 15.95
C VAL A 29 -67.50 -13.14 15.87
N LYS A 30 -68.72 -13.65 16.11
CA LYS A 30 -69.05 -15.07 15.95
C LYS A 30 -69.02 -15.50 14.47
N PHE A 31 -69.42 -14.65 13.53
CA PHE A 31 -69.33 -14.94 12.10
C PHE A 31 -67.86 -15.07 11.65
N PHE A 32 -66.96 -14.22 12.16
CA PHE A 32 -65.52 -14.32 11.88
C PHE A 32 -64.79 -15.40 12.68
N LEU A 33 -65.30 -15.83 13.85
CA LEU A 33 -64.71 -16.90 14.67
C LEU A 33 -65.27 -18.31 14.38
N VAL A 34 -66.53 -18.43 13.93
CA VAL A 34 -67.25 -19.71 13.78
C VAL A 34 -67.52 -20.08 12.31
N ALA A 35 -67.39 -19.16 11.35
CA ALA A 35 -67.20 -19.58 9.96
C ALA A 35 -65.75 -20.06 9.82
N PRO A 36 -65.49 -21.37 9.69
CA PRO A 36 -64.15 -21.81 9.34
C PRO A 36 -63.81 -21.12 8.01
N PRO A 37 -62.60 -20.53 7.86
CA PRO A 37 -62.17 -20.13 6.54
C PRO A 37 -62.30 -21.40 5.69
N THR A 38 -63.12 -21.32 4.65
CA THR A 38 -63.35 -22.38 3.66
C THR A 38 -62.01 -23.01 3.30
N GLU A 39 -61.96 -24.32 3.06
CA GLU A 39 -60.73 -25.05 2.68
C GLU A 39 -59.86 -24.28 1.65
N GLU A 40 -60.49 -23.54 0.73
CA GLU A 40 -59.85 -22.66 -0.24
C GLU A 40 -59.20 -21.40 0.36
N SER A 41 -59.83 -20.71 1.31
CA SER A 41 -59.25 -19.52 1.96
C SER A 41 -58.14 -19.88 2.97
N LYS A 42 -58.20 -21.07 3.59
CA LYS A 42 -57.08 -21.61 4.39
C LYS A 42 -55.90 -21.99 3.52
N LYS A 43 -56.12 -22.60 2.36
CA LYS A 43 -55.06 -22.93 1.39
C LYS A 43 -54.45 -21.65 0.80
N ALA A 44 -55.26 -20.66 0.39
CA ALA A 44 -54.78 -19.37 -0.10
C ALA A 44 -53.96 -18.60 0.95
N ARG A 45 -54.41 -18.55 2.21
CA ARG A 45 -53.63 -17.91 3.30
C ARG A 45 -52.34 -18.65 3.63
N LYS A 46 -52.32 -19.99 3.59
CA LYS A 46 -51.09 -20.77 3.77
C LYS A 46 -50.12 -20.55 2.61
N ILE A 47 -50.59 -20.52 1.37
CA ILE A 47 -49.76 -20.21 0.20
C ILE A 47 -49.19 -18.78 0.31
N GLU A 48 -50.00 -17.80 0.70
CA GLU A 48 -49.55 -16.41 0.87
C GLU A 48 -48.59 -16.25 2.07
N GLN A 49 -48.80 -16.98 3.16
CA GLN A 49 -47.88 -17.02 4.31
C GLN A 49 -46.57 -17.73 3.99
N ASP A 50 -46.62 -18.84 3.24
CA ASP A 50 -45.44 -19.58 2.79
C ASP A 50 -44.62 -18.76 1.77
N GLU A 51 -45.29 -18.01 0.88
CA GLU A 51 -44.63 -17.06 -0.02
C GLU A 51 -44.00 -15.89 0.74
N LYS A 52 -44.70 -15.30 1.72
CA LYS A 52 -44.15 -14.22 2.57
C LYS A 52 -43.00 -14.72 3.43
N ALA A 53 -43.10 -15.93 3.98
CA ALA A 53 -42.04 -16.56 4.77
C ALA A 53 -40.81 -16.92 3.91
N LYS A 54 -41.01 -17.40 2.68
CA LYS A 54 -39.91 -17.58 1.70
C LYS A 54 -39.24 -16.25 1.38
N LYS A 55 -40.01 -15.22 1.00
CA LYS A 55 -39.47 -13.88 0.69
C LYS A 55 -38.71 -13.27 1.86
N PHE A 56 -39.18 -13.45 3.10
CA PHE A 56 -38.49 -12.95 4.29
C PHE A 56 -37.21 -13.75 4.59
N ARG A 57 -37.22 -15.08 4.40
CA ARG A 57 -36.05 -15.95 4.54
C ARG A 57 -35.00 -15.66 3.46
N ASP A 58 -35.43 -15.41 2.24
CA ASP A 58 -34.56 -15.03 1.12
C ASP A 58 -33.98 -13.63 1.31
N PHE A 59 -34.77 -12.68 1.86
CA PHE A 59 -34.30 -11.34 2.20
C PHE A 59 -33.28 -11.35 3.35
N LEU A 60 -33.54 -12.12 4.41
CA LEU A 60 -32.59 -12.30 5.52
C LEU A 60 -31.34 -13.06 5.05
N GLY A 61 -31.51 -14.11 4.24
CA GLY A 61 -30.40 -14.87 3.64
C GLY A 61 -29.55 -14.03 2.69
N GLY A 62 -30.17 -13.15 1.90
CA GLY A 62 -29.51 -12.21 1.00
C GLY A 62 -28.69 -11.17 1.76
N LYS A 63 -29.28 -10.51 2.77
CA LYS A 63 -28.56 -9.54 3.62
C LYS A 63 -27.41 -10.18 4.41
N TYR A 64 -27.58 -11.41 4.89
CA TYR A 64 -26.52 -12.12 5.61
C TYR A 64 -25.36 -12.52 4.68
N LYS A 65 -25.66 -12.94 3.44
CA LYS A 65 -24.64 -13.20 2.41
C LYS A 65 -23.92 -11.92 2.00
N GLU A 66 -24.64 -10.81 1.76
CA GLU A 66 -24.02 -9.51 1.46
C GLU A 66 -23.10 -9.02 2.59
N HIS A 67 -23.53 -9.12 3.85
CA HIS A 67 -22.67 -8.76 4.99
C HIS A 67 -21.46 -9.67 5.14
N LYS A 68 -21.62 -10.98 4.88
CA LYS A 68 -20.52 -11.94 4.94
C LYS A 68 -19.52 -11.71 3.81
N GLU A 69 -19.99 -11.49 2.58
CA GLU A 69 -19.15 -11.19 1.41
C GLU A 69 -18.45 -9.83 1.55
N ALA A 70 -19.14 -8.80 2.07
CA ALA A 70 -18.53 -7.50 2.38
C ALA A 70 -17.47 -7.62 3.49
N GLY A 71 -17.74 -8.44 4.53
CA GLY A 71 -16.80 -8.73 5.60
C GLY A 71 -15.57 -9.52 5.12
N GLU A 72 -15.75 -10.49 4.22
CA GLU A 72 -14.66 -11.27 3.62
C GLU A 72 -13.82 -10.43 2.65
N LYS A 73 -14.45 -9.59 1.82
CA LYS A 73 -13.75 -8.60 0.98
C LYS A 73 -12.91 -7.66 1.84
N LYS A 74 -13.51 -7.05 2.88
CA LYS A 74 -12.80 -6.14 3.79
C LYS A 74 -11.61 -6.81 4.49
N LYS A 75 -11.79 -8.03 5.00
CA LYS A 75 -10.68 -8.83 5.59
C LYS A 75 -9.58 -9.14 4.58
N LYS A 76 -9.94 -9.43 3.32
CA LYS A 76 -8.95 -9.69 2.25
C LYS A 76 -8.17 -8.42 1.93
N THR A 77 -8.85 -7.29 1.78
CA THR A 77 -8.23 -5.98 1.55
C THR A 77 -7.33 -5.55 2.72
N ASP A 78 -7.75 -5.75 3.96
CA ASP A 78 -6.95 -5.42 5.15
C ASP A 78 -5.71 -6.32 5.25
N LYS A 79 -5.83 -7.61 4.90
CA LYS A 79 -4.70 -8.54 4.86
C LYS A 79 -3.70 -8.20 3.75
N GLU A 80 -4.19 -7.80 2.58
CA GLU A 80 -3.37 -7.35 1.45
C GLU A 80 -2.63 -6.05 1.78
N LYS A 81 -3.32 -5.07 2.39
CA LYS A 81 -2.69 -3.83 2.90
C LYS A 81 -1.61 -4.10 3.94
N LEU A 82 -1.89 -4.98 4.91
CA LEU A 82 -0.90 -5.37 5.92
C LEU A 82 0.31 -6.07 5.31
N ALA A 83 0.11 -6.91 4.30
CA ALA A 83 1.19 -7.57 3.57
C ALA A 83 2.03 -6.55 2.78
N ALA A 84 1.39 -5.61 2.10
CA ALA A 84 2.05 -4.52 1.37
C ALA A 84 2.87 -3.64 2.31
N MET A 85 2.30 -3.18 3.43
CA MET A 85 3.01 -2.40 4.46
C MET A 85 4.23 -3.15 5.03
N LYS A 86 4.09 -4.46 5.32
CA LYS A 86 5.21 -5.27 5.80
C LYS A 86 6.31 -5.41 4.75
N ALA A 87 5.94 -5.56 3.47
CA ALA A 87 6.90 -5.63 2.37
C ALA A 87 7.66 -4.31 2.18
N THR A 88 6.94 -3.17 2.22
CA THR A 88 7.54 -1.83 2.16
C THR A 88 8.47 -1.59 3.35
N LYS A 89 8.02 -1.85 4.58
CA LYS A 89 8.87 -1.69 5.78
C LYS A 89 10.12 -2.56 5.73
N LYS A 90 10.01 -3.78 5.18
CA LYS A 90 11.16 -4.65 4.97
C LYS A 90 12.13 -4.06 3.94
N ARG A 91 11.64 -3.55 2.80
CA ARG A 91 12.49 -2.91 1.78
C ARG A 91 13.16 -1.64 2.31
N GLU A 92 12.41 -0.78 2.99
CA GLU A 92 12.96 0.41 3.65
C GLU A 92 14.06 0.04 4.65
N GLY A 93 13.82 -0.97 5.49
CA GLY A 93 14.83 -1.46 6.44
C GLY A 93 16.10 -2.01 5.78
N LEU A 94 16.03 -2.43 4.51
CA LEU A 94 17.19 -2.87 3.73
C LEU A 94 17.88 -1.72 2.98
N LEU A 95 17.11 -0.74 2.49
CA LEU A 95 17.58 0.33 1.62
C LEU A 95 18.07 1.58 2.37
N SER A 96 17.42 1.94 3.48
CA SER A 96 17.81 3.13 4.26
C SER A 96 19.23 3.03 4.84
N PRO A 97 19.68 1.89 5.40
CA PRO A 97 21.04 1.80 5.95
C PRO A 97 22.12 1.88 4.89
N ILE A 98 21.87 1.34 3.69
CA ILE A 98 22.88 1.26 2.64
C ILE A 98 23.09 2.60 1.94
N ARG A 99 22.17 3.56 2.10
CA ARG A 99 22.31 4.95 1.60
C ARG A 99 23.61 5.59 2.09
N GLY A 100 24.01 5.32 3.34
CA GLY A 100 25.24 5.87 3.92
C GLY A 100 26.48 5.58 3.06
N TYR A 101 26.56 4.38 2.49
CA TYR A 101 27.68 4.01 1.60
C TYR A 101 27.77 4.88 0.34
N LEU A 102 26.63 5.30 -0.25
CA LEU A 102 26.66 6.18 -1.43
C LEU A 102 27.06 7.61 -1.05
N VAL A 103 26.63 8.08 0.11
CA VAL A 103 27.02 9.41 0.63
C VAL A 103 28.53 9.44 0.87
N GLU A 104 29.06 8.43 1.54
CA GLU A 104 30.52 8.28 1.75
C GLU A 104 31.26 8.23 0.41
N VAL A 105 30.81 7.41 -0.53
CA VAL A 105 31.44 7.33 -1.87
C VAL A 105 31.43 8.67 -2.58
N GLN A 106 30.33 9.43 -2.51
CA GLN A 106 30.25 10.73 -3.17
C GLN A 106 31.23 11.74 -2.56
N THR A 107 31.36 11.74 -1.22
CA THR A 107 32.34 12.54 -0.50
C THR A 107 33.77 12.15 -0.86
N ASP A 108 34.10 10.85 -0.75
CA ASP A 108 35.45 10.34 -1.02
C ASP A 108 35.89 10.61 -2.48
N LEU A 109 34.96 10.50 -3.45
CA LEU A 109 35.24 10.88 -4.84
C LEU A 109 35.47 12.39 -4.98
N GLY A 110 34.74 13.20 -4.22
CA GLY A 110 34.94 14.66 -4.16
C GLY A 110 36.33 15.03 -3.67
N ASP A 111 36.74 14.45 -2.54
CA ASP A 111 38.04 14.68 -1.91
C ASP A 111 39.19 14.21 -2.82
N LEU A 112 39.05 13.01 -3.41
CA LEU A 112 40.03 12.49 -4.36
C LEU A 112 40.19 13.41 -5.60
N LYS A 113 39.09 13.99 -6.08
CA LYS A 113 39.12 14.92 -7.23
C LYS A 113 39.81 16.23 -6.86
N ALA A 114 39.55 16.76 -5.66
CA ALA A 114 40.12 18.01 -5.20
C ALA A 114 41.63 17.85 -4.96
N ASP A 115 41.98 16.92 -4.06
CA ASP A 115 43.27 16.95 -3.36
C ASP A 115 44.12 15.71 -3.63
N GLY A 116 43.55 14.62 -4.16
CA GLY A 116 44.25 13.34 -4.33
C GLY A 116 45.45 13.31 -5.29
N PHE A 117 45.80 14.45 -5.89
CA PHE A 117 46.94 14.63 -6.80
C PHE A 117 47.62 15.99 -6.61
N SER A 118 47.66 16.51 -5.38
CA SER A 118 48.27 17.81 -5.05
C SER A 118 49.75 17.87 -5.42
N ASP A 119 50.47 16.78 -5.15
CA ASP A 119 51.91 16.67 -5.32
C ASP A 119 52.29 15.46 -6.19
N LYS A 120 53.43 15.57 -6.86
CA LYS A 120 53.98 14.53 -7.73
C LYS A 120 54.92 13.64 -6.93
N THR A 121 54.34 12.78 -6.09
CA THR A 121 55.08 11.85 -5.22
C THR A 121 54.46 10.46 -5.23
N ASP A 122 55.25 9.45 -4.88
CA ASP A 122 54.79 8.06 -4.79
C ASP A 122 53.74 7.87 -3.68
N GLU A 123 53.93 8.54 -2.53
CA GLU A 123 52.97 8.57 -1.43
C GLU A 123 51.58 9.03 -1.88
N VAL A 124 51.48 10.15 -2.60
CA VAL A 124 50.18 10.68 -3.07
C VAL A 124 49.49 9.70 -4.02
N VAL A 125 50.23 9.09 -4.95
CA VAL A 125 49.66 8.07 -5.86
C VAL A 125 49.20 6.83 -5.09
N LYS A 126 49.94 6.43 -4.05
CA LYS A 126 49.59 5.29 -3.20
C LYS A 126 48.32 5.58 -2.39
N GLU A 127 48.24 6.74 -1.74
CA GLU A 127 47.07 7.18 -0.98
C GLU A 127 45.84 7.27 -1.88
N ALA A 128 45.96 7.85 -3.08
CA ALA A 128 44.88 7.92 -4.05
C ALA A 128 44.39 6.52 -4.45
N LYS A 129 45.28 5.53 -4.62
CA LYS A 129 44.90 4.13 -4.90
C LYS A 129 44.18 3.49 -3.71
N GLU A 130 44.62 3.76 -2.50
CA GLU A 130 43.97 3.26 -1.27
C GLU A 130 42.57 3.87 -1.09
N GLN A 131 42.41 5.16 -1.35
CA GLN A 131 41.12 5.84 -1.34
C GLN A 131 40.15 5.24 -2.37
N VAL A 132 40.61 4.99 -3.61
CA VAL A 132 39.78 4.32 -4.63
C VAL A 132 39.38 2.90 -4.21
N LYS A 133 40.26 2.16 -3.52
CA LYS A 133 39.89 0.85 -2.96
C LYS A 133 38.78 0.97 -1.91
N GLY A 134 38.86 1.97 -1.02
CA GLY A 134 37.82 2.28 -0.04
C GLY A 134 36.47 2.58 -0.71
N ILE A 135 36.47 3.46 -1.70
CA ILE A 135 35.30 3.79 -2.54
C ILE A 135 34.68 2.52 -3.14
N VAL A 136 35.51 1.66 -3.75
CA VAL A 136 35.03 0.42 -4.37
C VAL A 136 34.45 -0.55 -3.34
N GLU A 137 34.99 -0.60 -2.12
CA GLU A 137 34.43 -1.45 -1.06
C GLU A 137 33.07 -0.94 -0.57
N ASN A 138 32.91 0.38 -0.43
CA ASN A 138 31.62 0.98 -0.10
C ASN A 138 30.58 0.73 -1.21
N LEU A 139 30.96 0.85 -2.49
CA LEU A 139 30.08 0.48 -3.61
C LEU A 139 29.69 -1.01 -3.59
N LYS A 140 30.61 -1.92 -3.22
CA LYS A 140 30.26 -3.35 -3.04
C LYS A 140 29.27 -3.57 -1.90
N ASN A 141 29.44 -2.87 -0.78
CA ASN A 141 28.53 -2.99 0.36
C ASN A 141 27.13 -2.46 0.02
N PHE A 142 27.06 -1.32 -0.68
CA PHE A 142 25.82 -0.83 -1.27
C PHE A 142 25.18 -1.86 -2.21
N LYS A 143 25.97 -2.43 -3.14
CA LYS A 143 25.53 -3.45 -4.10
C LYS A 143 24.99 -4.72 -3.40
N LYS A 144 25.61 -5.17 -2.31
CA LYS A 144 25.11 -6.28 -1.47
C LYS A 144 23.75 -5.94 -0.87
N GLY A 145 23.57 -4.72 -0.36
CA GLY A 145 22.29 -4.21 0.14
C GLY A 145 21.20 -4.19 -0.94
N LEU A 146 21.50 -3.65 -2.12
CA LEU A 146 20.59 -3.66 -3.26
C LEU A 146 20.19 -5.08 -3.66
N ARG A 147 21.13 -6.02 -3.66
CA ARG A 147 20.83 -7.44 -3.94
C ARG A 147 19.83 -8.02 -2.95
N ALA A 148 19.99 -7.72 -1.66
CA ALA A 148 19.06 -8.18 -0.62
C ALA A 148 17.66 -7.57 -0.81
N ALA A 149 17.57 -6.26 -1.06
CA ALA A 149 16.31 -5.59 -1.36
C ALA A 149 15.64 -6.19 -2.61
N ARG A 150 16.40 -6.39 -3.69
CA ARG A 150 15.92 -6.98 -4.96
C ARG A 150 15.34 -8.37 -4.77
N HIS A 151 15.98 -9.22 -3.97
CA HIS A 151 15.48 -10.58 -3.67
C HIS A 151 14.18 -10.59 -2.86
N SER A 152 13.86 -9.49 -2.19
CA SER A 152 12.60 -9.31 -1.46
C SER A 152 11.52 -8.56 -2.26
N THR A 153 11.78 -8.28 -3.54
CA THR A 153 10.95 -7.44 -4.39
C THR A 153 10.56 -8.17 -5.68
N GLU A 154 9.35 -7.90 -6.17
CA GLU A 154 8.83 -8.46 -7.41
C GLU A 154 8.37 -7.34 -8.37
N GLY A 155 8.04 -7.71 -9.61
CA GLY A 155 7.52 -6.78 -10.63
C GLY A 155 8.48 -5.66 -11.02
N GLU A 156 7.92 -4.49 -11.35
CA GLU A 156 8.67 -3.33 -11.83
C GLU A 156 9.69 -2.80 -10.81
N LYS A 157 9.36 -2.87 -9.52
CA LYS A 157 10.27 -2.47 -8.43
C LYS A 157 11.55 -3.29 -8.44
N LYS A 158 11.47 -4.59 -8.76
CA LYS A 158 12.65 -5.47 -8.92
C LYS A 158 13.51 -5.04 -10.10
N VAL A 159 12.90 -4.66 -11.23
CA VAL A 159 13.59 -4.17 -12.43
C VAL A 159 14.29 -2.85 -12.14
N TYR A 160 13.65 -1.96 -11.39
CA TYR A 160 14.25 -0.69 -10.98
C TYR A 160 15.49 -0.89 -10.07
N LEU A 161 15.37 -1.76 -9.06
CA LEU A 161 16.51 -2.15 -8.21
C LEU A 161 17.64 -2.83 -9.00
N GLN A 162 17.30 -3.60 -10.04
CA GLN A 162 18.27 -4.22 -10.95
C GLN A 162 19.06 -3.16 -11.74
N LYS A 163 18.38 -2.14 -12.29
CA LYS A 163 19.07 -1.05 -13.01
C LYS A 163 20.08 -0.33 -12.12
N MET A 164 19.70 -0.01 -10.88
CA MET A 164 20.63 0.59 -9.92
C MET A 164 21.82 -0.33 -9.60
N TYR A 165 21.57 -1.63 -9.44
CA TYR A 165 22.62 -2.63 -9.23
C TYR A 165 23.63 -2.66 -10.37
N ASP A 166 23.14 -2.64 -11.62
CA ASP A 166 23.99 -2.67 -12.82
C ASP A 166 24.79 -1.37 -12.99
N SER A 167 24.19 -0.21 -12.67
CA SER A 167 24.89 1.07 -12.67
C SER A 167 26.05 1.09 -11.67
N VAL A 168 25.86 0.56 -10.47
CA VAL A 168 26.94 0.46 -9.46
C VAL A 168 28.08 -0.44 -9.95
N GLU A 169 27.74 -1.56 -10.60
CA GLU A 169 28.73 -2.46 -11.19
C GLU A 169 29.56 -1.80 -12.30
N ALA A 170 28.90 -1.01 -13.14
CA ALA A 170 29.57 -0.22 -14.17
C ALA A 170 30.54 0.79 -13.54
N ILE A 171 30.11 1.55 -12.53
CA ILE A 171 30.95 2.52 -11.81
C ILE A 171 32.19 1.86 -11.23
N MET A 172 32.03 0.75 -10.50
CA MET A 172 33.16 0.00 -9.94
C MET A 172 34.15 -0.44 -11.03
N SER A 173 33.65 -0.96 -12.14
CA SER A 173 34.46 -1.41 -13.27
C SER A 173 35.18 -0.25 -13.98
N HIS A 174 34.60 0.95 -13.98
CA HIS A 174 35.23 2.15 -14.52
C HIS A 174 36.31 2.69 -13.58
N LEU A 175 36.07 2.71 -12.27
CA LEU A 175 37.09 3.13 -11.30
C LEU A 175 38.34 2.26 -11.39
N ASP A 176 38.21 0.94 -11.53
CA ASP A 176 39.38 0.08 -11.75
C ASP A 176 40.11 0.42 -13.06
N ARG A 177 39.38 0.44 -14.19
CA ARG A 177 39.99 0.54 -15.52
C ARG A 177 40.51 1.92 -15.89
N GLU A 178 39.79 2.97 -15.51
CA GLU A 178 40.04 4.33 -15.97
C GLU A 178 40.68 5.22 -14.91
N VAL A 179 40.67 4.81 -13.63
CA VAL A 179 41.34 5.51 -12.54
C VAL A 179 42.53 4.70 -12.05
N VAL A 180 42.32 3.53 -11.43
CA VAL A 180 43.41 2.77 -10.77
C VAL A 180 44.51 2.35 -11.75
N ARG A 181 44.13 1.74 -12.87
CA ARG A 181 45.10 1.26 -13.89
C ARG A 181 45.79 2.38 -14.66
N ARG A 182 45.21 3.59 -14.64
CA ARG A 182 45.73 4.77 -15.37
C ARG A 182 46.39 5.78 -14.45
N MET A 183 46.53 5.47 -13.16
CA MET A 183 47.25 6.31 -12.21
C MET A 183 48.60 6.73 -12.78
N PRO A 184 48.95 8.02 -12.69
CA PRO A 184 50.21 8.52 -13.22
C PRO A 184 51.38 7.98 -12.39
N ASP A 185 52.54 7.88 -13.02
CA ASP A 185 53.79 7.51 -12.36
C ASP A 185 54.57 8.81 -12.04
N PRO A 186 54.98 9.04 -10.78
CA PRO A 186 55.74 10.23 -10.40
C PRO A 186 57.07 10.40 -11.17
N GLY A 187 57.62 9.34 -11.78
CA GLY A 187 58.79 9.42 -12.65
C GLY A 187 58.52 10.00 -14.05
N GLU A 188 57.26 10.17 -14.45
CA GLU A 188 56.91 10.64 -15.80
C GLU A 188 57.20 12.13 -16.03
N PRO A 189 57.36 12.60 -17.26
CA PRO A 189 57.47 14.04 -17.55
C PRO A 189 56.25 14.83 -17.06
N ASP A 190 56.44 16.08 -16.60
CA ASP A 190 55.36 16.91 -16.03
C ASP A 190 54.16 17.15 -16.97
N ALA A 191 54.41 17.22 -18.28
CA ALA A 191 53.34 17.33 -19.27
C ALA A 191 52.46 16.06 -19.28
N THR A 192 53.09 14.88 -19.24
CA THR A 192 52.41 13.58 -19.19
C THR A 192 51.65 13.39 -17.87
N TRP A 193 52.30 13.69 -16.74
CA TRP A 193 51.69 13.65 -15.41
C TRP A 193 50.41 14.49 -15.37
N ARG A 194 50.51 15.78 -15.75
CA ARG A 194 49.35 16.70 -15.75
C ARG A 194 48.23 16.20 -16.66
N GLY A 195 48.55 15.72 -17.86
CA GLY A 195 47.56 15.17 -18.80
C GLY A 195 46.80 13.96 -18.22
N LYS A 196 47.50 13.04 -17.56
CA LYS A 196 46.88 11.89 -16.87
C LYS A 196 46.04 12.32 -15.67
N VAL A 197 46.55 13.22 -14.82
CA VAL A 197 45.82 13.74 -13.66
C VAL A 197 44.53 14.43 -14.11
N THR A 198 44.57 15.28 -15.14
CA THR A 198 43.36 15.91 -15.70
C THR A 198 42.36 14.86 -16.20
N THR A 199 42.83 13.84 -16.91
CA THR A 199 41.98 12.75 -17.40
C THR A 199 41.31 12.01 -16.24
N ILE A 200 42.07 11.66 -15.20
CA ILE A 200 41.56 10.97 -14.01
C ILE A 200 40.54 11.84 -13.26
N LYS A 201 40.87 13.12 -13.01
CA LYS A 201 39.94 14.06 -12.34
C LYS A 201 38.63 14.22 -13.11
N ASN A 202 38.68 14.19 -14.45
CA ASN A 202 37.47 14.19 -15.28
C ASN A 202 36.65 12.90 -15.11
N GLN A 203 37.31 11.74 -15.13
CA GLN A 203 36.63 10.45 -14.90
C GLN A 203 35.98 10.41 -13.52
N ILE A 204 36.70 10.80 -12.47
CA ILE A 204 36.16 10.92 -11.11
C ILE A 204 34.96 11.88 -11.09
N GLY A 205 35.08 13.04 -11.74
CA GLY A 205 33.99 14.00 -11.88
C GLY A 205 32.72 13.40 -12.49
N THR A 206 32.84 12.56 -13.52
CA THR A 206 31.69 11.84 -14.08
C THR A 206 31.10 10.83 -13.08
N ARG A 207 31.94 10.11 -12.32
CA ARG A 207 31.47 9.14 -11.32
C ARG A 207 30.75 9.82 -10.16
N ILE A 208 31.17 11.01 -9.73
CA ILE A 208 30.45 11.80 -8.71
C ILE A 208 29.00 12.05 -9.14
N VAL A 209 28.79 12.45 -10.40
CA VAL A 209 27.45 12.72 -10.94
C VAL A 209 26.60 11.45 -10.98
N GLU A 210 27.16 10.35 -11.47
CA GLU A 210 26.43 9.06 -11.54
C GLU A 210 26.05 8.53 -10.15
N VAL A 211 26.97 8.60 -9.17
CA VAL A 211 26.68 8.23 -7.78
C VAL A 211 25.57 9.11 -7.22
N GLY A 212 25.61 10.42 -7.47
CA GLY A 212 24.55 11.34 -7.06
C GLY A 212 23.19 11.01 -7.69
N GLN A 213 23.17 10.62 -8.97
CA GLN A 213 21.93 10.17 -9.63
C GLN A 213 21.37 8.88 -9.01
N ILE A 214 22.23 7.93 -8.64
CA ILE A 214 21.81 6.69 -7.96
C ILE A 214 21.28 7.02 -6.55
N LEU A 215 21.91 7.96 -5.84
CA LEU A 215 21.45 8.39 -4.53
C LEU A 215 20.03 8.99 -4.59
N VAL A 216 19.79 9.91 -5.53
CA VAL A 216 18.45 10.49 -5.77
C VAL A 216 17.45 9.42 -6.20
N ALA A 217 17.85 8.50 -7.08
CA ALA A 217 17.01 7.40 -7.52
C ALA A 217 16.61 6.46 -6.38
N LEU A 218 17.51 6.20 -5.42
CA LEU A 218 17.27 5.42 -4.23
C LEU A 218 16.30 6.12 -3.28
N GLU A 219 16.51 7.42 -3.02
CA GLU A 219 15.64 8.22 -2.17
C GLU A 219 14.22 8.26 -2.71
N ARG A 220 14.09 8.56 -4.00
CA ARG A 220 12.80 8.55 -4.70
C ARG A 220 12.12 7.19 -4.63
N PHE A 221 12.87 6.10 -4.81
CA PHE A 221 12.30 4.75 -4.68
C PHE A 221 11.77 4.49 -3.27
N ILE A 222 12.51 4.89 -2.22
CA ILE A 222 12.07 4.71 -0.83
C ILE A 222 10.81 5.55 -0.55
N GLU A 223 10.74 6.77 -1.07
CA GLU A 223 9.58 7.65 -0.91
C GLU A 223 8.34 7.14 -1.66
N GLU A 224 8.48 6.77 -2.94
CA GLU A 224 7.39 6.21 -3.75
C GLU A 224 6.88 4.88 -3.16
N ASP A 225 7.78 4.04 -2.66
CA ASP A 225 7.40 2.77 -2.03
C ASP A 225 6.61 2.96 -0.73
N LYS A 226 6.86 4.06 -0.01
CA LYS A 226 6.05 4.49 1.15
C LYS A 226 4.68 4.99 0.71
N SER A 227 4.60 5.86 -0.30
CA SER A 227 3.32 6.39 -0.78
C SER A 227 2.40 5.32 -1.35
N ASP A 228 2.95 4.38 -2.13
CA ASP A 228 2.18 3.26 -2.69
C ASP A 228 1.54 2.39 -1.59
N SER A 229 2.23 2.23 -0.46
CA SER A 229 1.73 1.46 0.68
C SER A 229 0.68 2.20 1.52
N ALA A 230 0.61 3.53 1.39
CA ALA A 230 -0.32 4.39 2.11
C ALA A 230 -1.66 4.59 1.37
N LEU A 231 -1.68 4.40 0.05
CA LEU A 231 -2.90 4.53 -0.74
C LEU A 231 -3.77 3.25 -0.63
N PRO A 232 -5.10 3.38 -0.42
CA PRO A 232 -5.98 2.25 -0.63
C PRO A 232 -5.91 1.88 -2.11
N HIS A 233 -5.58 0.63 -2.43
CA HIS A 233 -5.77 0.10 -3.77
C HIS A 233 -7.26 0.26 -4.14
N SER A 234 -7.59 1.32 -4.86
CA SER A 234 -8.83 1.40 -5.64
C SER A 234 -8.62 0.45 -6.80
N ALA A 235 -9.39 -0.64 -6.75
CA ALA A 235 -9.43 -1.68 -7.77
C ALA A 235 -9.82 -1.14 -9.15
#